data_AF-A0A6A6X436-F1
#
_entry.id   AF-A0A6A6X436-F1
#
_cell.length_a   1.000
_cell.length_b   1.000
_cell.length_c   1.000
_cell.angle_alpha   90.00
_cell.angle_beta   90.00
_cell.angle_gamma   90.00
#
_symmetry.space_group_name_H-M   'P 1'
#
loop_
_entity.id
_entity.type
_entity.pdbx_description
1 polymer ?
#
loop_
_entity_poly.entity_id
_entity_poly.type
_entity_poly.pdbx_seq_one_letter_code
_entity_poly.pdbx_strand_id
1 'polypeptide(L)'
;MIALIPPRISLLSLCAALLVFVDLRLVLAADTCYNKDGVQVNSLPCDPTAAAGPCCSLGWICLSNGLCSPGPNVTNNGFVDYYRPDGCTDPTWNTEACFSGCNKCTERPTV
;
A
#
# COMPACT_ATOMS: atom_id res chain seq x y z
N MET A 1 17.73 -53.54 14.44
CA MET A 1 18.59 -52.38 14.76
C MET A 1 18.41 -51.35 13.66
N ILE A 2 17.70 -50.25 13.91
CA ILE A 2 17.57 -49.12 12.98
C ILE A 2 18.36 -47.97 13.60
N ALA A 3 19.48 -47.62 12.99
CA ALA A 3 20.32 -46.51 13.43
C ALA A 3 19.66 -45.20 13.01
N LEU A 4 19.14 -44.43 13.97
CA LEU A 4 18.76 -43.03 13.76
C LEU A 4 20.05 -42.19 13.71
N ILE A 5 20.49 -41.85 12.50
CA ILE A 5 21.59 -40.92 12.27
C ILE A 5 21.01 -39.49 12.37
N PRO A 6 21.49 -38.62 13.28
CA PRO A 6 21.03 -37.24 13.33
C PRO A 6 21.57 -36.47 12.11
N PRO A 7 20.76 -35.62 11.46
CA PRO A 7 21.25 -34.84 10.33
C PRO A 7 22.23 -33.79 10.86
N ARG A 8 23.48 -33.87 10.43
CA ARG A 8 24.47 -32.80 10.66
C ARG A 8 24.12 -31.64 9.73
N ILE A 9 23.10 -30.89 10.10
CA ILE A 9 22.74 -29.67 9.39
C ILE A 9 23.85 -28.66 9.68
N SER A 10 24.71 -28.42 8.69
CA SER A 10 25.86 -27.53 8.79
C SER A 10 25.39 -26.10 9.11
N LEU A 11 26.13 -25.39 9.97
CA LEU A 11 25.82 -24.01 10.37
C LEU A 11 25.68 -23.09 9.14
N LEU A 12 26.45 -23.34 8.08
CA LEU A 12 26.33 -22.64 6.79
C LEU A 12 24.96 -22.83 6.14
N SER A 13 24.36 -24.02 6.27
CA SER A 13 23.03 -24.31 5.71
C SER A 13 21.93 -23.60 6.48
N LEU A 14 22.11 -23.40 7.80
CA LEU A 14 21.19 -22.59 8.62
C LEU A 14 21.29 -21.11 8.27
N CYS A 15 22.51 -20.58 8.09
CA CYS A 15 22.72 -19.18 7.68
C CYS A 15 22.20 -18.89 6.27
N ALA A 16 22.43 -19.80 5.32
CA ALA A 16 21.90 -19.67 3.96
C ALA A 16 20.36 -19.66 3.94
N ALA A 17 19.72 -20.54 4.72
CA ALA A 17 18.27 -20.52 4.87
C ALA A 17 17.79 -19.20 5.48
N LEU A 18 18.44 -18.69 6.54
CA LEU A 18 18.07 -17.44 7.19
C LEU A 18 18.17 -16.22 6.26
N LEU A 19 19.21 -16.16 5.41
CA LEU A 19 19.36 -15.12 4.40
C LEU A 19 18.22 -15.19 3.36
N VAL A 20 17.90 -16.40 2.87
CA VAL A 20 16.78 -16.63 1.94
C VAL A 20 15.42 -16.23 2.54
N PHE A 21 15.20 -16.44 3.84
CA PHE A 21 13.96 -16.03 4.52
C PHE A 21 13.85 -14.50 4.74
N VAL A 22 14.98 -13.79 4.84
CA VAL A 22 15.00 -12.32 4.97
C VAL A 22 14.69 -11.65 3.64
N ASP A 23 15.19 -12.19 2.53
CA ASP A 23 14.90 -11.69 1.18
C ASP A 23 13.43 -11.93 0.74
N LEU A 24 12.78 -13.01 1.20
CA LEU A 24 11.40 -13.33 0.80
C LEU A 24 10.34 -12.40 1.43
N ARG A 25 10.72 -11.52 2.37
CA ARG A 25 9.83 -10.47 2.90
C ARG A 25 9.70 -9.27 1.98
N LEU A 26 10.50 -9.18 0.92
CA LEU A 26 10.47 -8.10 -0.05
C LEU A 26 9.37 -8.35 -1.10
N VAL A 27 8.44 -7.40 -1.23
CA VAL A 27 7.45 -7.30 -2.31
C VAL A 27 6.19 -8.18 -2.15
N LEU A 28 5.50 -8.05 -1.01
CA LEU A 28 4.04 -7.97 -1.09
C LEU A 28 3.71 -6.55 -1.55
N ALA A 29 3.76 -6.34 -2.87
CA ALA A 29 3.24 -5.14 -3.52
C ALA A 29 1.83 -4.89 -2.99
N ALA A 30 1.58 -3.68 -2.50
CA ALA A 30 0.32 -3.34 -1.87
C ALA A 30 -0.71 -3.02 -2.97
N ASP A 31 -1.26 -4.07 -3.57
CA ASP A 31 -2.29 -3.97 -4.62
C ASP A 31 -3.66 -3.56 -4.07
N THR A 32 -3.80 -3.49 -2.74
CA THR A 32 -5.07 -3.20 -2.08
C THR A 32 -5.03 -1.81 -1.47
N CYS A 33 -6.08 -1.05 -1.75
CA CYS A 33 -6.29 0.28 -1.21
C CYS A 33 -7.35 0.24 -0.11
N TYR A 34 -7.17 1.08 0.91
CA TYR A 34 -8.05 1.19 2.06
C TYR A 34 -8.45 2.64 2.28
N ASN A 35 -9.69 2.87 2.70
CA ASN A 35 -10.10 4.16 3.23
C ASN A 35 -9.52 4.37 4.64
N LYS A 36 -9.72 5.57 5.21
CA LYS A 36 -9.23 5.96 6.55
C LYS A 36 -9.70 5.07 7.70
N ASP A 37 -10.81 4.35 7.51
CA ASP A 37 -11.37 3.44 8.52
C ASP A 37 -10.77 2.02 8.38
N GLY A 38 -9.80 1.84 7.48
CA GLY A 38 -9.13 0.56 7.21
C GLY A 38 -9.98 -0.39 6.34
N VAL A 39 -11.05 0.10 5.73
CA VAL A 39 -11.93 -0.70 4.86
C VAL A 39 -11.39 -0.65 3.43
N GLN A 40 -11.31 -1.81 2.80
CA GLN A 40 -10.86 -1.92 1.42
C GLN A 40 -11.77 -1.15 0.46
N VAL A 41 -11.16 -0.41 -0.47
CA VAL A 41 -11.83 0.38 -1.50
C VAL A 41 -11.37 -0.01 -2.90
N ASN A 42 -12.23 0.24 -3.88
CA ASN A 42 -11.95 -0.03 -5.29
C ASN A 42 -11.18 1.14 -5.94
N SER A 43 -9.96 1.37 -5.46
CA SER A 43 -9.00 2.36 -5.98
C SER A 43 -7.72 1.65 -6.40
N LEU A 44 -6.88 2.32 -7.19
CA LEU A 44 -5.59 1.78 -7.62
C LEU A 44 -4.44 2.47 -6.89
N PRO A 45 -3.42 1.72 -6.46
CA PRO A 45 -2.21 2.30 -5.90
C PRO A 45 -1.48 3.12 -6.96
N CYS A 46 -0.99 4.29 -6.56
CA CYS A 46 -0.22 5.15 -7.47
C CYS A 46 1.16 4.60 -7.82
N ASP A 47 1.75 3.84 -6.90
CA ASP A 47 2.93 3.04 -7.13
C ASP A 47 2.67 1.64 -6.56
N PRO A 48 2.44 0.62 -7.40
CA PRO A 48 2.19 -0.74 -6.93
C PRO A 48 3.43 -1.39 -6.29
N THR A 49 4.63 -0.84 -6.54
CA THR A 49 5.87 -1.38 -5.98
C THR A 49 6.25 -0.75 -4.64
N ALA A 50 5.63 0.38 -4.30
CA ALA A 50 5.85 1.05 -3.02
C ALA A 50 5.26 0.22 -1.87
N ALA A 51 5.97 0.21 -0.74
CA ALA A 51 5.51 -0.47 0.47
C ALA A 51 4.22 0.15 1.04
N ALA A 52 4.07 1.47 0.89
CA ALA A 52 2.86 2.21 1.20
C ALA A 52 2.77 3.46 0.32
N GLY A 53 1.56 3.94 0.04
CA GLY A 53 1.36 5.12 -0.79
C GLY A 53 -0.10 5.45 -1.04
N PRO A 54 -0.36 6.57 -1.72
CA PRO A 54 -1.70 7.02 -2.05
C PRO A 54 -2.34 6.12 -3.12
N CYS A 55 -3.66 6.06 -3.09
CA CYS A 55 -4.49 5.44 -4.12
C CYS A 55 -5.45 6.45 -4.73
N CYS A 56 -5.62 6.38 -6.05
CA CYS A 56 -6.58 7.17 -6.78
C CYS A 56 -7.70 6.30 -7.34
N SER A 57 -8.88 6.89 -7.54
CA SER A 57 -9.99 6.27 -8.26
C SER A 57 -9.58 5.75 -9.64
N LEU A 58 -10.29 4.73 -10.12
CA LEU A 58 -10.04 4.14 -11.43
C LEU A 58 -10.12 5.19 -12.54
N GLY A 59 -9.10 5.22 -13.42
CA GLY A 59 -9.02 6.17 -14.53
C GLY A 59 -8.48 7.55 -14.16
N TRP A 60 -8.16 7.81 -12.89
CA TRP A 60 -7.52 9.04 -12.44
C TRP A 60 -5.99 8.95 -12.58
N ILE A 61 -5.35 10.11 -12.70
CA ILE A 61 -3.91 10.26 -12.81
C ILE A 61 -3.33 10.49 -11.42
N CYS A 62 -2.35 9.68 -11.05
CA CYS A 62 -1.52 9.87 -9.87
C CYS A 62 -0.43 10.90 -10.13
N LEU A 63 -0.39 11.94 -9.30
CA LEU A 63 0.61 12.99 -9.39
C LEU A 63 1.76 12.72 -8.40
N SER A 64 2.96 13.22 -8.73
CA SER A 64 4.17 13.01 -7.91
C SER A 64 4.10 13.64 -6.52
N ASN A 65 3.18 14.59 -6.31
CA ASN A 65 2.91 15.19 -5.00
C ASN A 65 1.86 14.41 -4.18
N GLY A 66 1.44 13.23 -4.65
CA GLY A 66 0.49 12.37 -3.97
C GLY A 66 -0.97 12.82 -4.09
N LEU A 67 -1.30 13.71 -5.02
CA LEU A 67 -2.68 14.07 -5.37
C LEU A 67 -3.18 13.28 -6.58
N CYS A 68 -4.50 13.26 -6.75
CA CYS A 68 -5.18 12.67 -7.88
C CYS A 68 -5.74 13.76 -8.80
N SER A 69 -5.67 13.56 -10.11
CA SER A 69 -6.34 14.42 -11.09
C SER A 69 -7.20 13.57 -12.02
N PRO A 70 -8.34 14.07 -12.52
CA PRO A 70 -9.14 13.35 -13.49
C PRO A 70 -8.31 12.97 -14.72
N GLY A 71 -8.37 11.71 -15.13
CA GLY A 71 -7.78 11.30 -16.41
C GLY A 71 -8.59 11.80 -17.60
N PRO A 72 -8.07 11.64 -18.84
CA PRO A 72 -8.70 12.19 -20.05
C PRO A 72 -10.11 11.66 -20.33
N ASN A 73 -10.47 10.50 -19.76
CA ASN A 73 -11.78 9.85 -19.95
C ASN A 73 -12.65 9.89 -18.68
N VAL A 74 -12.26 10.66 -17.67
CA VAL A 74 -13.02 10.82 -16.43
C VAL A 74 -13.77 12.14 -16.46
N THR A 75 -15.09 12.09 -16.36
CA THR A 75 -15.89 13.30 -16.15
C THR A 75 -15.63 13.84 -14.75
N ASN A 76 -14.97 15.00 -14.65
CA ASN A 76 -14.79 15.69 -13.39
C ASN A 76 -16.11 16.38 -12.98
N ASN A 77 -16.81 15.80 -12.00
CA ASN A 77 -18.06 16.34 -11.47
C ASN A 77 -17.86 17.34 -10.31
N GLY A 78 -16.62 17.59 -9.89
CA GLY A 78 -16.33 18.55 -8.83
C GLY A 78 -15.75 19.86 -9.35
N PHE A 79 -15.30 20.70 -8.42
CA PHE A 79 -15.00 22.12 -8.67
C PHE A 79 -13.49 22.43 -8.82
N VAL A 80 -12.64 21.42 -8.70
CA VAL A 80 -11.18 21.58 -8.65
C VAL A 80 -10.49 20.57 -9.58
N ASP A 81 -9.25 20.88 -9.96
CA ASP A 81 -8.45 20.05 -10.86
C ASP A 81 -7.69 18.92 -10.15
N TYR A 82 -7.53 19.04 -8.83
CA TYR A 82 -6.74 18.15 -7.99
C TYR A 82 -7.50 17.76 -6.73
N TYR A 83 -7.48 16.46 -6.46
CA TYR A 83 -8.21 15.83 -5.38
C TYR A 83 -7.24 15.09 -4.47
N ARG A 84 -7.65 14.93 -3.21
CA ARG A 84 -6.93 14.04 -2.31
C ARG A 84 -7.06 12.60 -2.78
N PRO A 85 -6.11 11.73 -2.41
CA PRO A 85 -6.25 10.29 -2.60
C PRO A 85 -7.55 9.75 -2.02
N ASP A 86 -8.18 8.86 -2.78
CA ASP A 86 -9.38 8.14 -2.38
C ASP A 86 -9.06 7.00 -1.41
N GLY A 87 -7.79 6.60 -1.36
CA GLY A 87 -7.32 5.56 -0.46
C GLY A 87 -5.83 5.64 -0.17
N CYS A 88 -5.39 4.70 0.64
CA CYS A 88 -4.00 4.45 1.02
C CYS A 88 -3.77 2.94 1.01
N THR A 89 -2.59 2.51 0.61
CA THR A 89 -2.25 1.08 0.64
C THR A 89 -1.91 0.56 2.05
N ASP A 90 -1.58 1.44 2.99
CA ASP A 90 -1.52 1.13 4.42
C ASP A 90 -2.92 1.24 5.06
N PRO A 91 -3.52 0.13 5.51
CA PRO A 91 -4.85 0.13 6.12
C PRO A 91 -4.93 0.93 7.42
N THR A 92 -3.79 1.21 8.06
CA THR A 92 -3.74 1.95 9.31
C THR A 92 -3.59 3.45 9.14
N TRP A 93 -3.25 3.91 7.92
CA TRP A 93 -2.98 5.32 7.60
C TRP A 93 -1.94 6.00 8.50
N ASN A 94 -1.05 5.21 9.13
CA ASN A 94 -0.04 5.73 10.06
C ASN A 94 1.28 6.11 9.37
N THR A 95 1.41 5.78 8.09
CA THR A 95 2.54 6.16 7.24
C THR A 95 2.40 7.55 6.64
N GLU A 96 3.50 8.31 6.62
CA GLU A 96 3.61 9.59 5.91
C GLU A 96 3.57 9.45 4.39
N ALA A 97 3.79 8.23 3.87
CA ALA A 97 3.69 7.94 2.44
C ALA A 97 2.25 8.06 1.92
N CYS A 98 1.26 7.89 2.79
CA CYS A 98 -0.12 8.19 2.47
C CYS A 98 -0.41 9.65 2.78
N PHE A 99 -1.08 10.33 1.85
CA PHE A 99 -1.28 11.78 1.88
C PHE A 99 -1.78 12.23 3.26
N SER A 100 -0.91 12.90 4.01
CA SER A 100 -1.12 13.23 5.43
C SER A 100 -1.87 14.55 5.65
N GLY A 101 -2.11 15.32 4.59
CA GLY A 101 -2.66 16.68 4.67
C GLY A 101 -4.07 16.79 5.27
N CYS A 102 -4.73 15.66 5.56
CA CYS A 102 -6.02 15.63 6.23
C CYS A 102 -6.25 14.35 7.06
N ASN A 103 -5.21 13.64 7.54
CA ASN A 103 -5.41 12.38 8.31
C ASN A 103 -6.17 12.59 9.64
N LYS A 104 -6.40 13.85 10.03
CA LYS A 104 -7.22 14.26 11.18
C LYS A 104 -8.48 15.05 10.80
N CYS A 105 -8.86 15.06 9.52
CA CYS A 105 -10.10 15.67 9.09
C CYS A 105 -11.26 14.76 9.50
N THR A 106 -11.72 14.90 10.74
CA THR A 106 -13.00 14.38 11.18
C THR A 106 -14.04 14.92 10.20
N GLU A 107 -14.73 14.02 9.50
CA GLU A 107 -15.85 14.40 8.65
C GLU A 107 -16.78 15.27 9.49
N ARG A 108 -17.03 16.51 9.05
CA ARG A 108 -18.01 17.36 9.71
C ARG A 108 -19.35 16.62 9.59
N PRO A 109 -20.06 16.32 10.70
CA PRO A 109 -21.35 15.66 10.60
C PRO A 109 -22.23 16.48 9.66
N THR A 110 -22.78 15.84 8.64
CA THR A 110 -23.82 16.43 7.80
C THR A 110 -24.99 16.75 8.71
N VAL A 111 -25.29 18.04 8.87
CA VAL A 111 -26.49 18.56 9.56
C VAL A 111 -27.71 18.27 8.70
#